data_AF-A0A0F9IDH6-F1
#
_entry.id   AF-A0A0F9IDH6-F1
#
_cell.length_a   1.000
_cell.length_b   1.000
_cell.length_c   1.000
_cell.angle_alpha   90.00
_cell.angle_beta   90.00
_cell.angle_gamma   90.00
#
_symmetry.space_group_name_H-M   'P 1'
#
loop_
_entity.id
_entity.type
_entity.pdbx_description
1 polymer ?
#
loop_
_entity_poly.entity_id
_entity_poly.type
_entity_poly.pdbx_seq_one_letter_code
_entity_poly.pdbx_strand_id
1 'polypeptide(L)' 'MKYKSSQIIFLTLIITGAITFIYSMIFWDESLLVLSLLQMGSGSLGFYIIENYLPPKYPPYLKREKD' A
#
# COMPACT_ATOMS: atom_id res chain seq x y z
N MET A 1 -17.45 0.27 5.79
CA MET A 1 -16.62 1.14 6.64
C MET A 1 -15.37 0.46 7.21
N LYS A 2 -15.40 -0.79 7.71
CA LYS A 2 -14.22 -1.44 8.34
C LYS A 2 -12.89 -1.44 7.53
N TYR A 3 -12.90 -1.49 6.19
CA TYR A 3 -11.67 -1.59 5.39
C TYR A 3 -11.02 -0.27 4.97
N LYS A 4 -11.75 0.86 5.07
CA LYS A 4 -11.21 2.19 4.71
C LYS A 4 -10.03 2.58 5.60
N SER A 5 -10.11 2.25 6.89
CA SER A 5 -9.04 2.52 7.86
C SER A 5 -7.78 1.70 7.56
N SER A 6 -7.93 0.43 7.19
CA SER A 6 -6.78 -0.42 6.84
C SER A 6 -6.10 0.06 5.56
N GLN A 7 -6.85 0.45 4.52
CA GLN A 7 -6.28 1.03 3.29
C GLN A 7 -5.47 2.29 3.57
N ILE A 8 -5.93 3.16 4.48
CA ILE A 8 -5.20 4.37 4.88
C ILE A 8 -3.85 4.00 5.53
N ILE A 9 -3.81 2.96 6.38
CA ILE A 9 -2.56 2.53 7.05
C ILE A 9 -1.53 2.07 6.03
N PHE A 10 -1.91 1.25 5.04
CA PHE A 10 -0.99 0.81 3.99
C PHE A 10 -0.54 1.97 3.10
N LEU A 11 -1.44 2.90 2.77
CA LEU A 11 -1.11 4.09 2.00
C LEU A 11 -0.10 4.97 2.74
N THR A 12 -0.30 5.19 4.04
CA THR A 12 0.68 5.93 4.86
C THR A 12 2.01 5.22 4.91
N LEU A 13 2.03 3.89 5.01
CA LEU A 13 3.26 3.11 5.02
C LEU A 13 4.08 3.30 3.73
N ILE A 14 3.41 3.29 2.58
CA ILE A 14 4.02 3.53 1.26
C ILE A 14 4.57 4.97 1.18
N ILE A 15 3.80 5.97 1.60
CA ILE A 15 4.23 7.37 1.57
C ILE A 15 5.46 7.58 2.47
N THR A 16 5.43 7.07 3.70
CA THR A 16 6.57 7.17 4.61
C THR A 16 7.80 6.46 4.03
N GLY A 17 7.64 5.26 3.48
CA GLY A 17 8.72 4.54 2.79
C GLY A 17 9.33 5.34 1.63
N ALA A 18 8.51 5.99 0.81
CA ALA A 18 8.99 6.82 -0.30
C ALA A 18 9.81 8.04 0.17
N ILE A 19 9.40 8.69 1.27
CA ILE A 19 10.15 9.80 1.87
C ILE A 19 11.49 9.30 2.42
N THR A 20 11.47 8.18 3.16
CA THR A 20 12.69 7.55 3.69
C THR A 20 13.65 7.13 2.57
N PHE A 21 13.13 6.66 1.44
CA PHE A 21 13.93 6.34 0.25
C PHE A 21 14.67 7.58 -0.28
N ILE A 22 13.96 8.68 -0.49
CA ILE A 22 14.58 9.95 -0.94
C ILE A 22 15.65 10.42 0.04
N TYR A 23 15.34 10.38 1.35
CA TYR A 23 16.30 10.73 2.39
C TYR A 23 17.55 9.84 2.33
N SER A 24 17.37 8.53 2.23
CA SER A 24 18.48 7.58 2.15
C SER A 24 19.36 7.79 0.91
N MET A 25 18.77 8.20 -0.21
CA MET A 25 19.50 8.52 -1.44
C MET A 25 20.31 9.83 -1.30
N ILE A 26 19.79 10.82 -0.59
CA ILE A 26 20.50 12.09 -0.34
C ILE A 26 21.72 11.87 0.57
N PHE A 27 21.58 11.06 1.62
CA PHE A 27 22.63 10.81 2.61
C PHE A 27 23.47 9.56 2.32
N TRP A 28 23.17 8.86 1.23
CA TRP A 28 23.81 7.60 0.83
C TRP A 28 23.84 6.55 1.97
N ASP A 29 22.71 6.37 2.64
CA ASP A 29 22.56 5.39 3.72
C ASP A 29 21.92 4.11 3.18
N GLU A 30 22.76 3.09 2.95
CA GLU A 30 22.32 1.80 2.41
C GLU A 30 21.34 1.07 3.33
N SER A 31 21.44 1.25 4.65
CA SER A 31 20.55 0.58 5.61
C SER A 31 19.14 1.15 5.52
N LEU A 32 19.02 2.48 5.47
CA LEU A 32 17.75 3.16 5.28
C LEU A 32 17.16 2.93 3.89
N LEU A 33 18.01 2.79 2.87
CA LEU A 33 17.59 2.45 1.51
C LEU A 33 16.87 1.10 1.51
N VAL A 34 17.48 0.05 2.07
CA VAL A 34 16.87 -1.29 2.15
C VAL A 34 15.59 -1.27 2.99
N LEU A 35 15.62 -0.58 4.14
CA LEU A 35 14.44 -0.45 5.01
C LEU A 35 13.26 0.19 4.27
N SER A 36 13.52 1.27 3.51
CA SER A 36 12.50 2.00 2.76
C SER A 36 11.88 1.14 1.65
N LEU A 37 12.68 0.32 0.97
CA LEU A 37 12.21 -0.63 -0.05
C LEU A 37 11.31 -1.71 0.56
N LEU A 38 11.70 -2.29 1.70
CA LEU A 38 10.87 -3.27 2.42
C LEU A 38 9.57 -2.64 2.91
N GLN A 39 9.60 -1.40 3.37
CA GLN A 39 8.43 -0.67 3.84
C GLN A 39 7.45 -0.37 2.68
N MET A 40 7.93 0.08 1.53
CA MET A 40 7.08 0.28 0.34
C MET A 40 6.54 -1.04 -0.21
N GLY A 41 7.36 -2.10 -0.23
CA GLY A 41 6.96 -3.43 -0.70
C GLY A 41 5.88 -4.06 0.16
N SER A 42 6.07 -4.06 1.48
CA SER A 42 5.07 -4.55 2.44
C SER A 42 3.78 -3.73 2.42
N GLY A 43 3.88 -2.40 2.28
CA GLY A 43 2.75 -1.51 2.11
C GLY A 43 1.92 -1.83 0.87
N SER A 44 2.59 -2.02 -0.26
CA SER A 44 1.95 -2.33 -1.55
C SER A 44 1.32 -3.73 -1.56
N LEU A 45 2.01 -4.74 -1.01
CA LEU A 45 1.48 -6.10 -0.87
C LEU A 45 0.26 -6.12 0.06
N GLY A 46 0.32 -5.43 1.19
CA GLY A 46 -0.80 -5.33 2.13
C GLY A 46 -2.02 -4.64 1.51
N PHE A 47 -1.79 -3.58 0.72
CA PHE A 47 -2.85 -2.91 -0.04
C PHE A 47 -3.47 -3.85 -1.08
N TYR A 48 -2.64 -4.54 -1.86
CA TYR A 48 -3.08 -5.50 -2.89
C TYR A 48 -3.89 -6.66 -2.30
N ILE A 49 -3.47 -7.21 -1.16
CA ILE A 49 -4.19 -8.30 -0.47
C ILE A 49 -5.56 -7.81 0.01
N ILE A 50 -5.65 -6.60 0.56
CA ILE A 50 -6.93 -6.04 1.00
C ILE A 50 -7.86 -5.76 -0.17
N GLU A 51 -7.33 -5.37 -1.32
CA GLU A 51 -8.14 -5.09 -2.50
C GLU A 51 -8.61 -6.37 -3.21
N ASN A 52 -7.77 -7.41 -3.29
CA ASN A 52 -8.05 -8.60 -4.11
C ASN A 52 -8.52 -9.84 -3.31
N TYR A 53 -8.07 -10.01 -2.07
CA TYR A 53 -8.36 -11.21 -1.28
C TYR A 53 -9.41 -11.02 -0.20
N LEU A 54 -9.70 -9.79 0.22
CA LEU A 54 -10.84 -9.51 1.09
C LEU A 54 -12.08 -9.31 0.23
N PRO A 55 -13.16 -10.09 0.47
CA PRO A 55 -14.28 -10.17 -0.46
C PRO A 55 -14.88 -8.78 -0.70
N PRO A 56 -15.19 -8.44 -1.97
CA PRO A 56 -15.84 -7.18 -2.28
C PRO A 56 -17.10 -7.07 -1.43
N LYS A 57 -17.23 -5.95 -0.73
CA LYS A 57 -18.42 -5.63 0.06
C LYS A 57 -19.65 -5.33 -0.81
N TYR A 58 -19.59 -5.68 -2.09
CA TYR A 58 -20.61 -5.46 -3.08
C TYR A 58 -21.19 -6.82 -3.46
N PRO A 59 -22.51 -6.97 -3.37
CA PRO A 59 -23.17 -8.15 -3.90
C PRO A 59 -22.80 -8.31 -5.38
N PRO A 60 -22.58 -9.55 -5.86
CA PRO A 60 -22.13 -9.82 -7.22
C PRO A 60 -23.09 -9.34 -8.33
N TYR A 61 -24.26 -8.82 -7.99
CA TYR A 61 -25.29 -8.34 -8.93
C TYR A 61 -25.13 -6.88 -9.39
N LEU A 62 -24.12 -6.13 -8.93
CA LEU A 62 -23.83 -4.76 -9.42
C LEU A 62 -22.59 -4.69 -10.32
N LYS A 63 -22.24 -5.82 -10.94
CA LYS A 63 -21.18 -5.89 -11.93
C LYS A 63 -21.64 -5.19 -13.20
N ARG A 64 -21.47 -3.86 -13.22
CA ARG A 64 -21.24 -3.00 -14.39
C ARG A 64 -21.64 -3.66 -15.72
N GLU A 65 -22.89 -3.46 -16.11
CA GLU A 65 -23.22 -3.32 -17.52
C GLU A 65 -22.41 -2.09 -17.99
N LYS A 66 -21.31 -2.37 -18.69
CA LYS A 66 -20.53 -1.37 -19.42
C LYS A 66 -20.79 -1.69 -20.88
N ASP A 67 -21.86 -1.10 -21.41
CA ASP A 67 -21.80 -0.52 -22.75
C ASP A 67 -20.81 0.66 -22.75
#